data_AF-A0A1G7EZV9-F1
#
_entry.id   AF-A0A1G7EZV9-F1
#
_cell.length_a   1.000
_cell.length_b   1.000
_cell.length_c   1.000
_cell.angle_alpha   90.00
_cell.angle_beta   90.00
_cell.angle_gamma   90.00
#
_symmetry.space_group_name_H-M   'P 1'
#
loop_
_entity.id
_entity.type
_entity.pdbx_description
1 polymer ?
#
loop_
_entity_poly.entity_id
_entity_poly.type
_entity_poly.pdbx_seq_one_letter_code
_entity_poly.pdbx_strand_id
1 'polypeptide(L)'
;MAACCKLLFCILYGDKSQNQARQAVGNKEFLQELTNVFKRSYPGLTAEAIICFMVAANEKDPTVGDVARVVGMTEPMVYQHLSTLTSAGAGLVGLVNTGDGRNIVQLTPEGEQLAASLNQAVS
;
A
#
# COMPACT_ATOMS: atom_id res chain seq x y z
N MET A 1 -9.31 11.57 -11.02
CA MET A 1 -8.86 10.16 -10.90
C MET A 1 -7.37 9.92 -11.25
N ALA A 2 -6.57 10.92 -11.65
CA ALA A 2 -5.24 10.69 -12.24
C ALA A 2 -4.00 10.93 -11.33
N ALA A 3 -4.18 11.40 -10.09
CA ALA A 3 -3.06 11.76 -9.21
C ALA A 3 -2.47 10.55 -8.47
N CYS A 4 -3.30 9.59 -8.06
CA CYS A 4 -2.90 8.45 -7.23
C CYS A 4 -2.00 7.45 -7.99
N CYS A 5 -2.33 7.16 -9.26
CA CYS A 5 -1.52 6.29 -10.11
C CYS A 5 -0.11 6.84 -10.42
N LYS A 6 0.08 8.16 -10.39
CA LYS A 6 1.38 8.78 -10.72
C LYS A 6 2.37 8.66 -9.57
N LEU A 7 1.88 8.68 -8.33
CA LEU A 7 2.70 8.61 -7.12
C LEU A 7 3.22 7.19 -6.85
N LEU A 8 2.38 6.17 -6.98
CA LEU A 8 2.79 4.77 -6.83
C LEU A 8 3.84 4.39 -7.90
N PHE A 9 3.68 4.92 -9.12
CA PHE A 9 4.64 4.75 -10.22
C PHE A 9 5.99 5.44 -9.92
N CYS A 10 5.99 6.64 -9.33
CA CYS A 10 7.23 7.31 -8.92
C CYS A 10 7.96 6.58 -7.77
N ILE A 11 7.22 5.95 -6.85
CA ILE A 11 7.77 5.19 -5.72
C ILE A 11 8.35 3.84 -6.18
N LEU A 12 7.66 3.15 -7.09
CA LEU A 12 8.04 1.79 -7.53
C LEU A 12 8.98 1.78 -8.75
N TYR A 13 8.83 2.72 -9.69
CA TYR A 13 9.53 2.70 -10.98
C TYR A 13 10.63 3.73 -11.14
N GLY A 14 10.87 4.62 -10.16
CA GLY A 14 12.02 5.53 -10.11
C GLY A 14 12.33 6.18 -11.45
N ASP A 15 11.67 7.30 -11.78
CA ASP A 15 11.81 8.02 -13.05
C ASP A 15 13.30 8.19 -13.44
N LYS A 16 13.73 7.47 -14.48
CA LYS A 16 15.11 7.45 -14.98
C LYS A 16 15.41 8.67 -15.86
N SER A 17 15.19 9.88 -15.34
CA SER A 17 15.55 11.10 -16.07
C SER A 17 15.92 12.24 -15.12
N GLN A 18 17.20 12.31 -14.72
CA GLN A 18 17.97 13.46 -14.23
C GLN A 18 17.39 14.39 -13.13
N ASN A 19 16.18 14.14 -12.61
CA ASN A 19 15.48 14.87 -11.55
C ASN A 19 15.46 14.09 -10.21
N GLN A 20 16.28 13.05 -10.10
CA GLN A 20 16.23 12.04 -9.04
C GLN A 20 16.56 12.59 -7.65
N ALA A 21 17.35 13.65 -7.51
CA ALA A 21 17.70 14.16 -6.18
C ALA A 21 16.54 14.89 -5.47
N ARG A 22 15.69 15.63 -6.21
CA ARG A 22 14.55 16.36 -5.62
C ARG A 22 13.33 15.46 -5.42
N GLN A 23 13.07 14.54 -6.33
CA GLN A 23 12.01 13.53 -6.15
C GLN A 23 12.38 12.49 -5.09
N ALA A 24 13.65 12.10 -4.94
CA ALA A 24 14.05 11.16 -3.88
C ALA A 24 13.94 11.76 -2.47
N VAL A 25 14.14 13.07 -2.31
CA VAL A 25 13.92 13.77 -1.03
C VAL A 25 12.43 13.84 -0.70
N GLY A 26 11.59 14.26 -1.65
CA GLY A 26 10.13 14.25 -1.47
C GLY A 26 9.55 12.85 -1.24
N ASN A 27 10.06 11.82 -1.92
CA ASN A 27 9.65 10.43 -1.72
C ASN A 27 10.09 9.89 -0.35
N LYS A 28 11.26 10.30 0.17
CA LYS A 28 11.71 9.89 1.50
C LYS A 28 10.90 10.56 2.61
N GLU A 29 10.67 11.87 2.52
CA GLU A 29 9.86 12.61 3.49
C GLU A 29 8.43 12.07 3.51
N PHE A 30 7.86 11.78 2.33
CA PHE A 30 6.54 11.17 2.20
C PHE A 30 6.47 9.78 2.84
N LEU A 31 7.41 8.88 2.54
CA LEU A 31 7.46 7.56 3.17
C LEU A 31 7.67 7.66 4.68
N GLN A 32 8.39 8.66 5.15
CA GLN A 32 8.64 8.89 6.58
C GLN A 32 7.39 9.42 7.29
N GLU A 33 6.64 10.31 6.65
CA GLU A 33 5.36 10.82 7.16
C GLU A 33 4.28 9.73 7.18
N LEU A 34 4.16 8.95 6.11
CA LEU A 34 3.35 7.73 6.09
C LEU A 34 3.72 6.77 7.21
N THR A 35 5.01 6.45 7.32
CA THR A 35 5.52 5.56 8.37
C THR A 35 5.19 6.13 9.75
N ASN A 36 5.22 7.44 9.95
CA ASN A 36 4.86 8.07 11.22
C ASN A 36 3.35 7.97 11.52
N VAL A 37 2.48 8.19 10.52
CA VAL A 37 1.02 8.03 10.66
C VAL A 37 0.67 6.59 11.03
N PHE A 38 1.26 5.63 10.32
CA PHE A 38 1.06 4.21 10.58
C PHE A 38 1.68 3.79 11.92
N LYS A 39 2.87 4.25 12.31
CA LYS A 39 3.46 3.92 13.61
C LYS A 39 2.67 4.46 14.79
N ARG A 40 2.03 5.64 14.65
CA ARG A 40 1.20 6.23 15.70
C ARG A 40 -0.11 5.48 15.89
N SER A 41 -0.72 5.05 14.79
CA SER A 41 -2.06 4.42 14.80
C SER A 41 -2.01 2.90 14.86
N TYR A 42 -0.93 2.30 14.34
CA TYR A 42 -0.71 0.86 14.13
C TYR A 42 0.76 0.48 14.38
N PRO A 43 1.25 0.54 15.64
CA PRO A 43 2.66 0.36 15.96
C PRO A 43 3.23 -1.04 15.60
N GLY A 44 2.36 -2.02 15.35
CA GLY A 44 2.75 -3.38 14.95
C GLY A 44 2.97 -3.60 13.45
N LEU A 45 2.68 -2.61 12.60
CA LEU A 45 2.82 -2.77 11.15
C LEU A 45 4.26 -2.53 10.67
N THR A 46 4.74 -3.45 9.83
CA THR A 46 6.03 -3.30 9.15
C THR A 46 5.90 -2.38 7.94
N ALA A 47 7.02 -1.84 7.47
CA ALA A 47 7.05 -0.99 6.28
C ALA A 47 6.50 -1.71 5.04
N GLU A 48 6.79 -3.00 4.91
CA GLU A 48 6.33 -3.87 3.83
C GLU A 48 4.80 -4.05 3.86
N ALA A 49 4.21 -4.20 5.05
CA ALA A 49 2.75 -4.24 5.18
C ALA A 49 2.11 -2.92 4.75
N ILE A 50 2.68 -1.79 5.16
CA ILE A 50 2.21 -0.45 4.75
C ILE A 50 2.26 -0.31 3.21
N ILE A 51 3.36 -0.74 2.59
CA ILE A 51 3.49 -0.71 1.12
C ILE A 51 2.44 -1.61 0.45
N CYS A 52 2.22 -2.83 0.95
CA CYS A 52 1.18 -3.72 0.42
C CYS A 52 -0.23 -3.11 0.53
N PHE A 53 -0.54 -2.45 1.64
CA PHE A 53 -1.80 -1.71 1.83
C PHE A 53 -1.95 -0.59 0.81
N MET A 54 -0.91 0.24 0.61
CA MET A 54 -0.97 1.36 -0.32
C MET A 54 -1.17 0.93 -1.77
N VAL A 55 -0.49 -0.16 -2.18
CA VAL A 55 -0.69 -0.75 -3.51
C VAL A 55 -2.12 -1.25 -3.64
N ALA A 56 -2.62 -1.99 -2.64
CA ALA A 56 -3.97 -2.51 -2.65
C ALA A 56 -5.03 -1.39 -2.70
N ALA A 57 -4.79 -0.27 -2.01
CA ALA A 57 -5.70 0.87 -1.99
C ALA A 57 -5.73 1.68 -3.29
N ASN A 58 -4.71 1.54 -4.13
CA ASN A 58 -4.60 2.27 -5.40
C ASN A 58 -5.11 1.45 -6.60
N GLU A 59 -5.33 0.15 -6.42
CA GLU A 59 -5.92 -0.72 -7.44
C GLU A 59 -7.38 -1.06 -7.12
N LYS A 60 -8.18 -1.28 -8.16
CA LYS A 60 -9.57 -1.67 -8.00
C LYS A 60 -9.65 -3.19 -7.87
N ASP A 61 -10.05 -3.67 -6.70
CA ASP A 61 -10.20 -5.11 -6.38
C ASP A 61 -8.94 -5.95 -6.70
N PRO A 62 -7.74 -5.55 -6.25
CA PRO A 62 -6.50 -6.24 -6.62
C PRO A 62 -6.43 -7.63 -5.99
N THR A 63 -5.88 -8.59 -6.73
CA THR A 63 -5.52 -9.88 -6.14
C THR A 63 -4.21 -9.78 -5.35
N VAL A 64 -3.99 -10.70 -4.41
CA VAL A 64 -2.69 -10.83 -3.72
C VAL A 64 -1.53 -10.96 -4.72
N GLY A 65 -1.76 -11.64 -5.85
CA GLY A 65 -0.78 -11.78 -6.93
C GLY A 65 -0.47 -10.48 -7.66
N ASP A 66 -1.46 -9.60 -7.83
CA ASP A 66 -1.26 -8.29 -8.44
C ASP A 66 -0.43 -7.40 -7.51
N VAL A 67 -0.79 -7.38 -6.22
CA VAL A 67 0.00 -6.67 -5.20
C VAL A 67 1.45 -7.19 -5.18
N ALA A 68 1.64 -8.52 -5.18
CA ALA A 68 2.96 -9.16 -5.21
C ALA A 68 3.80 -8.76 -6.41
N ARG A 69 3.20 -8.71 -7.60
CA ARG A 69 3.85 -8.26 -8.83
C ARG A 69 4.32 -6.81 -8.74
N VAL A 70 3.50 -5.95 -8.14
CA VAL A 70 3.76 -4.51 -8.03
C VAL A 70 4.82 -4.21 -6.98
N VAL A 71 4.79 -4.88 -5.81
CA VAL A 71 5.80 -4.69 -4.76
C VAL A 71 7.11 -5.46 -5.02
N GLY A 72 7.13 -6.36 -6.00
CA GLY A 72 8.30 -7.18 -6.33
C GLY A 72 8.60 -8.27 -5.29
N MET A 73 7.57 -8.79 -4.62
CA MET A 73 7.67 -9.86 -3.63
C MET A 73 6.97 -11.14 -4.11
N THR A 74 7.19 -12.26 -3.42
CA THR A 74 6.43 -13.48 -3.69
C THR A 74 5.02 -13.39 -3.08
N GLU A 75 4.03 -14.02 -3.71
CA GLU A 75 2.65 -14.07 -3.20
C GLU A 75 2.56 -14.52 -1.73
N PRO A 76 3.28 -15.57 -1.27
CA PRO A 76 3.24 -15.98 0.14
C PRO A 76 3.73 -14.89 1.10
N MET A 77 4.76 -14.13 0.73
CA MET A 77 5.26 -13.03 1.55
C MET A 77 4.26 -11.88 1.61
N VAL A 78 3.67 -11.50 0.48
CA VAL A 78 2.63 -10.47 0.45
C VAL A 78 1.40 -10.91 1.23
N TYR A 79 1.00 -12.18 1.12
CA TYR A 79 -0.10 -12.73 1.91
C TYR A 79 0.18 -12.62 3.41
N GLN A 80 1.40 -12.92 3.85
CA GLN A 80 1.80 -12.75 5.25
C GLN A 80 1.68 -11.29 5.69
N HIS A 81 2.15 -10.33 4.89
CA HIS A 81 2.02 -8.90 5.20
C HIS A 81 0.55 -8.44 5.23
N LEU A 82 -0.24 -8.81 4.23
CA LEU A 82 -1.67 -8.49 4.16
C LEU A 82 -2.45 -9.13 5.31
N SER A 83 -2.06 -10.31 5.79
CA SER A 83 -2.70 -10.95 6.95
C SER A 83 -2.61 -10.08 8.22
N THR A 84 -1.51 -9.33 8.40
CA THR A 84 -1.34 -8.42 9.55
C THR A 84 -2.22 -7.16 9.45
N LEU A 85 -2.73 -6.87 8.24
CA LEU A 85 -3.65 -5.78 7.97
C LEU A 85 -5.12 -6.21 8.10
N THR A 86 -5.40 -7.50 8.25
CA THR A 86 -6.77 -8.01 8.44
C THR A 86 -7.32 -7.72 9.83
N SER A 87 -8.58 -8.09 10.09
CA SER A 87 -9.23 -7.95 11.40
C SER A 87 -8.50 -8.63 12.56
N ALA A 88 -7.61 -9.60 12.29
CA ALA A 88 -6.72 -10.20 13.28
C ALA A 88 -5.54 -9.30 13.69
N GLY A 89 -5.30 -8.22 12.96
CA GLY A 89 -4.26 -7.23 13.22
C GLY A 89 -4.82 -5.80 13.14
N ALA A 90 -4.48 -5.05 12.08
CA ALA A 90 -4.84 -3.64 11.96
C ALA A 90 -6.29 -3.36 11.52
N GLY A 91 -7.00 -4.36 10.96
CA GLY A 91 -8.40 -4.20 10.54
C GLY A 91 -8.62 -3.29 9.32
N LEU A 92 -7.60 -3.11 8.49
CA LEU A 92 -7.60 -2.20 7.34
C LEU A 92 -8.01 -2.86 6.03
N VAL A 93 -7.84 -4.19 5.92
CA VAL A 93 -8.18 -4.95 4.71
C VAL A 93 -8.93 -6.23 5.05
N GLY A 94 -9.75 -6.72 4.13
CA GLY A 94 -10.29 -8.06 4.07
C GLY A 94 -9.64 -8.85 2.95
N LEU A 95 -9.49 -10.16 3.15
CA LEU A 95 -9.08 -11.09 2.09
C LEU A 95 -10.28 -11.95 1.74
N VAL A 96 -10.73 -11.86 0.48
CA VAL A 96 -11.88 -12.59 -0.03
C VAL A 96 -11.42 -13.61 -1.06
N ASN A 97 -11.70 -14.89 -0.80
CA ASN A 97 -11.39 -15.95 -1.75
C ASN A 97 -12.43 -15.96 -2.87
N THR A 98 -11.97 -15.96 -4.13
CA THR A 98 -12.84 -15.92 -5.31
C THR A 98 -13.34 -17.30 -5.77
N GLY A 99 -12.99 -18.38 -5.07
CA GLY A 99 -13.41 -19.75 -5.40
C GLY A 99 -12.56 -20.42 -6.49
N ASP A 100 -11.70 -19.67 -7.18
CA ASP A 100 -10.72 -20.16 -8.16
C ASP A 100 -9.28 -20.25 -7.60
N GLY A 101 -9.15 -20.14 -6.27
CA GLY A 101 -7.87 -20.20 -5.57
C GLY A 101 -7.17 -18.85 -5.40
N ARG A 102 -7.69 -17.76 -5.99
CA ARG A 102 -7.16 -16.41 -5.79
C ARG A 102 -7.82 -15.74 -4.58
N ASN A 103 -7.09 -14.82 -3.97
CA ASN A 103 -7.59 -13.96 -2.90
C ASN A 103 -7.58 -12.51 -3.39
N ILE A 104 -8.73 -11.85 -3.36
CA ILE A 104 -8.87 -10.42 -3.59
C ILE A 104 -8.65 -9.68 -2.27
N VAL A 105 -7.94 -8.57 -2.34
CA VAL A 105 -7.77 -7.62 -1.24
C VAL A 105 -8.89 -6.58 -1.33
N GLN A 106 -9.74 -6.53 -0.32
CA GLN A 106 -10.76 -5.49 -0.17
C GLN A 106 -10.39 -4.57 0.97
N LEU A 107 -10.58 -3.26 0.80
CA LEU A 107 -10.42 -2.33 1.92
C LEU A 107 -11.64 -2.45 2.85
N THR A 108 -11.39 -2.36 4.15
CA THR A 108 -12.47 -2.13 5.13
C THR A 108 -12.86 -0.65 5.11
N PRO A 109 -14.01 -0.25 5.69
CA PRO A 109 -14.35 1.17 5.83
C PRO A 109 -13.25 1.99 6.51
N GLU A 110 -12.57 1.42 7.50
CA GLU A 110 -11.42 2.01 8.18
C GLU A 110 -10.21 2.15 7.23
N GLY A 111 -9.95 1.13 6.41
CA GLY A 111 -8.93 1.15 5.37
C GLY A 111 -9.18 2.22 4.31
N GLU A 112 -10.43 2.37 3.86
CA GLU A 112 -10.82 3.40 2.88
C GLU A 112 -10.62 4.81 3.45
N GLN A 113 -11.04 5.04 4.71
CA GLN A 113 -10.84 6.33 5.37
C GLN A 113 -9.36 6.66 5.55
N LEU A 114 -8.54 5.66 5.91
CA LEU A 114 -7.10 5.82 6.02
C LEU A 114 -6.49 6.16 4.65
N ALA A 115 -6.81 5.40 3.60
CA ALA A 115 -6.35 5.66 2.25
C ALA A 115 -6.75 7.07 1.75
N ALA A 116 -7.97 7.50 2.05
CA ALA A 116 -8.44 8.86 1.74
C ALA A 116 -7.66 9.94 2.51
N SER A 117 -7.39 9.72 3.80
CA SER A 117 -6.61 10.64 4.63
C SER A 117 -5.16 10.76 4.15
N LEU A 118 -4.56 9.66 3.73
CA LEU A 118 -3.21 9.64 3.15
C LEU A 118 -3.16 10.38 1.81
N ASN A 119 -4.20 10.28 0.98
CA ASN A 119 -4.28 11.06 -0.27
C ASN A 119 -4.39 12.56 -0.02
N GLN A 120 -5.08 12.98 1.05
CA GLN A 120 -5.20 14.40 1.42
C GLN A 120 -3.91 14.96 2.02
N ALA A 121 -3.16 14.16 2.78
CA ALA A 121 -1.87 14.57 3.36
C ALA A 121 -0.78 14.86 2.30
N VAL A 122 -1.02 14.49 1.05
CA VAL A 122 -0.05 14.54 -0.08
C VAL A 122 -0.42 15.58 -1.13
N SER A 123 -1.57 16.25 -0.96
CA SER A 123 -2.00 17.36 -1.83
C SER A 123 -1.49 18.70 -1.32
#